data_AF-A0A6P1KI10-F1
#
_entry.id   AF-A0A6P1KI10-F1
#
_cell.length_a   1.000
_cell.length_b   1.000
_cell.length_c   1.000
_cell.angle_alpha   90.00
_cell.angle_beta   90.00
_cell.angle_gamma   90.00
#
_symmetry.space_group_name_H-M   'P 1'
#
loop_
_entity.id
_entity.type
_entity.pdbx_description
1 polymer ?
#
loop_
_entity_poly.entity_id
_entity_poly.type
_entity_poly.pdbx_seq_one_letter_code
_entity_poly.pdbx_strand_id
1 'polypeptide(L)'
;MIDSVINEEYIEHSADKNGYIEKSNRKAFLLDGDKGIFPLLKFQSKGCLKIVDYIRYKSNDTSHIYLIELTDLKNDIKDCIECEALLRDTSTDVRNFVKSLDHDGLKRTQKKLWLETTEEVKGKWMGSIACYERILRIRNENIYPKYHLVIVLKNDTDPKELDLFKTELNNKLSGMTGRIEVLTTGEL
;
A
#
# COMPACT_ATOMS: atom_id res chain seq x y z
N MET A 1 0.27 -28.38 1.70
CA MET A 1 1.50 -28.30 0.87
C MET A 1 2.08 -26.87 0.83
N ILE A 2 1.25 -25.82 0.88
CA ILE A 2 1.71 -24.41 1.04
C ILE A 2 2.04 -24.11 2.52
N ASP A 3 1.19 -24.52 3.46
CA ASP A 3 1.40 -24.28 4.91
C ASP A 3 2.59 -25.00 5.54
N SER A 4 3.09 -26.06 4.90
CA SER A 4 4.29 -26.78 5.36
C SER A 4 5.60 -26.12 4.95
N VAL A 5 5.54 -25.01 4.18
CA VAL A 5 6.71 -24.34 3.59
C VAL A 5 6.82 -22.87 4.01
N ILE A 6 5.71 -22.24 4.42
CA ILE A 6 5.69 -20.80 4.74
C ILE A 6 5.48 -20.63 6.23
N ASN A 7 6.50 -20.08 6.89
CA ASN A 7 6.43 -19.69 8.29
C ASN A 7 6.05 -18.22 8.40
N GLU A 8 5.42 -17.87 9.52
CA GLU A 8 5.29 -16.46 9.86
C GLU A 8 6.67 -15.89 10.21
N GLU A 9 7.00 -14.78 9.58
CA GLU A 9 8.22 -14.01 9.83
C GLU A 9 7.83 -12.72 10.52
N TYR A 10 8.78 -12.14 11.26
CA TYR A 10 8.55 -10.82 11.83
C TYR A 10 8.50 -9.78 10.73
N ILE A 11 7.56 -8.84 10.84
CA ILE A 11 7.35 -7.80 9.85
C ILE A 11 8.50 -6.79 9.95
N GLU A 12 9.26 -6.64 8.87
CA GLU A 12 10.42 -5.75 8.81
C GLU A 12 10.51 -5.00 7.47
N HIS A 13 10.94 -3.74 7.55
CA HIS A 13 11.20 -2.88 6.39
C HIS A 13 12.43 -3.35 5.62
N SER A 14 12.54 -2.91 4.36
CA SER A 14 13.82 -2.93 3.65
C SER A 14 14.86 -2.08 4.39
N ALA A 15 16.12 -2.51 4.31
CA ALA A 15 17.24 -1.80 4.90
C ALA A 15 17.32 -0.37 4.35
N ASP A 16 17.52 0.61 5.24
CA ASP A 16 17.76 1.98 4.82
C ASP A 16 19.16 2.18 4.21
N LYS A 17 19.49 3.42 3.85
CA LYS A 17 20.80 3.77 3.24
C LYS A 17 22.01 3.42 4.14
N ASN A 18 21.80 3.28 5.45
CA ASN A 18 22.82 2.93 6.44
C ASN A 18 22.80 1.43 6.79
N GLY A 19 21.91 0.65 6.16
CA GLY A 19 21.74 -0.77 6.45
C GLY A 19 20.88 -1.07 7.68
N TYR A 20 20.24 -0.07 8.28
CA TYR A 20 19.34 -0.27 9.42
C TYR A 20 18.00 -0.83 8.95
N ILE A 21 17.52 -1.86 9.66
CA ILE A 21 16.24 -2.53 9.39
C ILE A 21 15.31 -2.25 10.57
N GLU A 22 14.22 -1.53 10.31
CA GLU A 22 13.16 -1.32 11.30
C GLU A 22 12.19 -2.50 11.28
N LYS A 23 11.80 -2.96 12.47
CA LYS A 23 11.11 -4.23 12.67
C LYS A 23 10.02 -4.12 13.73
N SER A 24 8.87 -4.74 13.46
CA SER A 24 7.76 -4.89 14.41
C SER A 24 7.92 -6.15 15.27
N ASN A 25 7.27 -6.20 16.43
CA ASN A 25 7.15 -7.40 17.25
C ASN A 25 6.09 -8.39 16.73
N ARG A 26 5.31 -8.00 15.70
CA ARG A 26 4.30 -8.82 15.06
C ARG A 26 4.91 -9.72 14.00
N LYS A 27 4.24 -10.85 13.77
CA LYS A 27 4.55 -11.76 12.68
C LYS A 27 3.42 -11.82 11.66
N ALA A 28 3.78 -12.11 10.43
CA ALA A 28 2.88 -12.30 9.31
C ALA A 28 3.53 -13.22 8.26
N PHE A 29 2.76 -13.69 7.30
CA PHE A 29 3.29 -14.46 6.19
C PHE A 29 3.83 -13.52 5.12
N LEU A 30 5.09 -13.70 4.75
CA LEU A 30 5.72 -12.94 3.68
C LEU A 30 5.06 -13.31 2.33
N LEU A 31 4.41 -12.34 1.68
CA LEU A 31 3.71 -12.54 0.41
C LEU A 31 4.66 -12.31 -0.78
N ASP A 32 5.42 -11.23 -0.77
CA ASP A 32 6.37 -10.86 -1.83
C ASP A 32 7.82 -11.32 -1.53
N GLY A 33 8.69 -11.27 -2.53
CA GLY A 33 10.09 -11.67 -2.43
C GLY A 33 10.34 -13.15 -2.70
N ASP A 34 11.62 -13.53 -2.79
CA ASP A 34 12.03 -14.88 -3.23
C ASP A 34 11.65 -15.99 -2.24
N LYS A 35 11.48 -15.62 -0.96
CA LYS A 35 11.00 -16.53 0.10
C LYS A 35 9.49 -16.40 0.36
N GLY A 36 8.81 -15.50 -0.34
CA GLY A 36 7.39 -15.23 -0.14
C GLY A 36 6.47 -16.30 -0.71
N ILE A 37 5.16 -16.16 -0.48
CA ILE A 37 4.15 -17.08 -1.03
C ILE A 37 4.01 -16.92 -2.54
N PHE A 38 4.16 -15.69 -3.07
CA PHE A 38 3.82 -15.37 -4.46
C PHE A 38 4.48 -16.29 -5.51
N PRO A 39 5.80 -16.59 -5.46
CA PRO A 39 6.46 -17.50 -6.40
C PRO A 39 5.83 -18.90 -6.44
N LEU A 40 5.22 -19.36 -5.34
CA LEU A 40 4.60 -20.68 -5.23
C LEU A 40 3.23 -20.76 -5.92
N LEU A 41 2.60 -19.61 -6.22
CA LEU A 41 1.24 -19.53 -6.78
C LEU A 41 1.18 -19.75 -8.31
N LYS A 42 2.35 -19.91 -8.96
CA LYS A 42 2.49 -20.21 -10.39
C LYS A 42 1.76 -19.22 -11.30
N PHE A 43 1.81 -17.93 -10.97
CA PHE A 43 1.42 -16.89 -11.93
C PHE A 43 2.34 -16.96 -13.16
N GLN A 44 1.80 -16.65 -14.34
CA GLN A 44 2.49 -16.87 -15.64
C GLN A 44 3.81 -16.10 -15.79
N SER A 45 4.00 -15.01 -15.06
CA SER A 45 5.25 -14.24 -15.02
C SER A 45 5.52 -13.66 -13.63
N LYS A 46 6.79 -13.68 -13.20
CA LYS A 46 7.25 -12.98 -11.99
C LYS A 46 7.04 -11.47 -12.19
N GLY A 47 6.48 -10.78 -11.19
CA GLY A 47 6.23 -9.33 -11.25
C GLY A 47 5.01 -8.91 -12.08
N CYS A 48 4.11 -9.83 -12.46
CA CYS A 48 2.89 -9.48 -13.20
C CYS A 48 1.86 -8.71 -12.37
N LEU A 49 1.96 -8.77 -11.04
CA LEU A 49 1.10 -8.11 -10.09
C LEU A 49 1.95 -7.28 -9.15
N LYS A 50 1.49 -6.06 -8.86
CA LYS A 50 1.93 -5.33 -7.67
C LYS A 50 1.26 -5.98 -6.46
N ILE A 51 2.03 -6.36 -5.46
CA ILE A 51 1.54 -7.03 -4.26
C ILE A 51 2.15 -6.37 -3.02
N VAL A 52 1.49 -6.56 -1.88
CA VAL A 52 2.00 -6.12 -0.58
C VAL A 52 3.10 -7.06 -0.08
N ASP A 53 3.90 -6.59 0.86
CA ASP A 53 4.98 -7.37 1.45
C ASP A 53 4.46 -8.57 2.26
N TYR A 54 3.44 -8.37 3.10
CA TYR A 54 2.96 -9.41 4.03
C TYR A 54 1.44 -9.57 4.02
N ILE A 55 0.98 -10.76 4.41
CA ILE A 55 -0.41 -11.03 4.75
C ILE A 55 -0.54 -11.55 6.16
N ARG A 56 -1.58 -11.11 6.87
CA ARG A 56 -1.88 -11.55 8.23
C ARG A 56 -3.36 -11.82 8.40
N TYR A 57 -3.68 -12.84 9.18
CA TYR A 57 -5.02 -13.15 9.66
C TYR A 57 -4.91 -13.74 11.06
N LYS A 58 -5.98 -13.70 11.86
CA LYS A 58 -5.94 -14.28 13.20
C LYS A 58 -5.91 -15.80 13.09
N SER A 59 -5.24 -16.47 14.03
CA SER A 59 -5.22 -17.93 14.08
C SER A 59 -6.64 -18.47 14.04
N ASN A 60 -6.94 -19.28 13.03
CA ASN A 60 -8.25 -19.88 12.73
C ASN A 60 -9.37 -18.90 12.31
N ASP A 61 -9.05 -17.64 12.00
CA ASP A 61 -10.01 -16.69 11.42
C ASP A 61 -9.45 -16.09 10.12
N THR A 62 -9.80 -16.74 9.01
CA THR A 62 -9.52 -16.30 7.64
C THR A 62 -10.64 -15.41 7.08
N SER A 63 -11.62 -15.00 7.89
CA SER A 63 -12.68 -14.10 7.44
C SER A 63 -12.22 -12.65 7.33
N HIS A 64 -11.11 -12.29 7.96
CA HIS A 64 -10.49 -10.97 7.88
C HIS A 64 -9.01 -11.11 7.51
N ILE A 65 -8.64 -10.58 6.35
CA ILE A 65 -7.27 -10.65 5.81
C ILE A 65 -6.69 -9.25 5.79
N TYR A 66 -5.58 -9.07 6.49
CA TYR A 66 -4.80 -7.85 6.51
C TYR A 66 -3.67 -7.97 5.50
N LEU A 67 -3.71 -7.10 4.51
CA LEU A 67 -2.69 -6.92 3.47
C LEU A 67 -1.78 -5.81 3.95
N ILE A 68 -0.54 -6.14 4.30
CA ILE A 68 0.39 -5.24 4.99
C ILE A 68 1.50 -4.85 4.04
N GLU A 69 1.55 -3.57 3.74
CA GLU A 69 2.51 -2.91 2.86
C GLU A 69 3.44 -2.02 3.68
N LEU A 70 4.75 -2.23 3.58
CA LEU A 70 5.77 -1.41 4.20
C LEU A 70 6.30 -0.45 3.14
N THR A 71 5.84 0.79 3.19
CA THR A 71 6.04 1.70 2.07
C THR A 71 7.15 2.70 2.31
N ASP A 72 7.94 2.94 1.25
CA ASP A 72 8.87 4.07 1.16
C ASP A 72 8.24 5.29 0.45
N LEU A 73 6.95 5.23 0.08
CA LEU A 73 6.23 6.29 -0.64
C LEU A 73 5.97 7.57 0.19
N LYS A 74 6.53 7.66 1.41
CA LYS A 74 6.37 8.82 2.31
C LYS A 74 6.66 10.14 1.59
N ASN A 75 7.80 10.20 0.89
CA ASN A 75 8.21 11.43 0.20
C ASN A 75 7.32 11.71 -1.02
N ASP A 76 6.97 10.68 -1.80
CA ASP A 76 6.12 10.85 -2.98
C ASP A 76 4.71 11.34 -2.59
N ILE A 77 4.14 10.80 -1.51
CA ILE A 77 2.85 11.25 -0.97
C ILE A 77 2.95 12.69 -0.48
N LYS A 78 4.02 13.02 0.25
CA LYS A 78 4.26 14.39 0.74
C LYS A 78 4.37 15.40 -0.40
N ASP A 79 5.15 15.09 -1.43
CA ASP A 79 5.32 15.95 -2.60
C ASP A 79 3.98 16.15 -3.34
N CYS A 80 3.17 15.09 -3.45
CA CYS A 80 1.82 15.18 -4.01
C CYS A 80 0.93 16.14 -3.22
N ILE A 81 0.98 16.08 -1.88
CA ILE A 81 0.18 16.94 -1.01
C ILE A 81 0.61 18.40 -1.13
N GLU A 82 1.92 18.66 -1.04
CA GLU A 82 2.47 20.02 -1.13
C GLU A 82 2.17 20.65 -2.49
N CYS A 83 2.37 19.91 -3.58
CA CYS A 83 2.02 20.37 -4.93
C CYS A 83 0.52 20.60 -5.08
N GLU A 84 -0.32 19.72 -4.53
CA GLU A 84 -1.77 19.90 -4.61
C GLU A 84 -2.24 21.14 -3.83
N ALA A 85 -1.64 21.44 -2.68
CA ALA A 85 -1.91 22.65 -1.91
C ALA A 85 -1.63 23.91 -2.75
N LEU A 86 -0.48 23.97 -3.43
CA LEU A 86 -0.13 25.06 -4.34
C LEU A 86 -1.12 25.19 -5.50
N LEU A 87 -1.59 24.07 -6.03
CA LEU A 87 -2.57 24.06 -7.13
C LEU A 87 -3.98 24.42 -6.67
N ARG A 88 -4.35 24.20 -5.40
CA ARG A 88 -5.68 24.54 -4.86
C ARG A 88 -5.79 26.01 -4.48
N ASP A 89 -4.71 26.61 -3.95
CA ASP A 89 -4.69 28.01 -3.55
C ASP A 89 -4.86 28.94 -4.76
N THR A 90 -5.91 29.77 -4.72
CA THR A 90 -6.27 30.70 -5.79
C THR A 90 -5.33 31.89 -5.93
N SER A 91 -4.50 32.14 -4.91
CA SER A 91 -3.56 33.27 -4.88
C SER A 91 -2.20 32.93 -5.50
N THR A 92 -1.93 31.67 -5.82
CA THR A 92 -0.60 31.26 -6.30
C THR A 92 -0.41 31.54 -7.79
N ASP A 93 0.77 32.06 -8.14
CA ASP A 93 1.19 32.26 -9.52
C ASP A 93 1.19 30.95 -10.31
N VAL A 94 1.52 29.83 -9.65
CA VAL A 94 1.54 28.49 -10.25
C VAL A 94 0.16 28.08 -10.76
N ARG A 95 -0.90 28.21 -9.94
CA ARG A 95 -2.26 27.87 -10.37
C ARG A 95 -2.73 28.76 -11.51
N ASN A 96 -2.48 30.06 -11.41
CA ASN A 96 -2.88 31.03 -12.43
C ASN A 96 -2.17 30.77 -13.76
N PHE A 97 -0.87 30.45 -13.72
CA PHE A 97 -0.10 30.05 -14.87
C PHE A 97 -0.67 28.79 -15.54
N VAL A 98 -0.91 27.72 -14.77
CA VAL A 98 -1.47 26.46 -15.33
C VAL A 98 -2.83 26.69 -16.00
N LYS A 99 -3.72 27.49 -15.38
CA LYS A 99 -5.02 27.84 -15.96
C LYS A 99 -4.91 28.67 -17.23
N SER A 100 -3.91 29.55 -17.32
CA SER A 100 -3.69 30.40 -18.50
C SER A 100 -3.28 29.60 -19.74
N LEU A 101 -2.60 28.47 -19.53
CA LEU A 101 -2.19 27.57 -20.61
C LEU A 101 -3.34 26.71 -21.13
N ASP A 102 -4.27 26.32 -20.26
CA ASP A 102 -5.35 25.39 -20.57
C ASP A 102 -6.46 25.45 -19.50
N HIS A 103 -7.71 25.67 -19.95
CA HIS A 103 -8.89 25.73 -19.07
C HIS A 103 -9.06 24.45 -18.23
N ASP A 104 -8.75 23.29 -18.81
CA ASP A 104 -8.81 21.99 -18.13
C ASP A 104 -7.46 21.55 -17.56
N GLY A 105 -6.42 22.39 -17.70
CA GLY A 105 -5.03 22.07 -17.39
C GLY A 105 -4.87 21.75 -15.92
N LEU A 106 -5.53 22.52 -15.06
CA LEU A 106 -5.52 22.30 -13.62
C LEU A 106 -6.06 20.91 -13.25
N LYS A 107 -7.21 20.52 -13.81
CA LYS A 107 -7.83 19.22 -13.54
C LYS A 107 -6.94 18.08 -14.01
N ARG A 108 -6.33 18.21 -15.20
CA ARG A 108 -5.41 17.21 -15.75
C ARG A 108 -4.15 17.07 -14.90
N THR A 109 -3.54 18.18 -14.48
CA THR A 109 -2.35 18.20 -13.63
C THR A 109 -2.65 17.55 -12.28
N GLN A 110 -3.75 17.91 -11.62
CA GLN A 110 -4.15 17.30 -10.35
C GLN A 110 -4.38 15.79 -10.47
N LYS A 111 -4.97 15.33 -11.58
CA LYS A 111 -5.13 13.89 -11.84
C LYS A 111 -3.80 13.19 -12.04
N LYS A 112 -2.87 13.79 -12.79
CA LYS A 112 -1.55 13.20 -13.07
C LYS A 112 -0.64 13.19 -11.84
N LEU A 113 -0.72 14.22 -10.99
CA LEU A 113 0.08 14.36 -9.78
C LEU A 113 -0.01 13.12 -8.89
N TRP A 114 -1.22 12.62 -8.66
CA TRP A 114 -1.47 11.46 -7.80
C TRP A 114 -1.43 10.11 -8.53
N LEU A 115 -1.24 10.10 -9.86
CA LEU A 115 -1.49 8.91 -10.67
C LEU A 115 -0.59 7.73 -10.27
N GLU A 116 0.70 7.98 -10.10
CA GLU A 116 1.67 6.93 -9.78
C GLU A 116 1.43 6.35 -8.39
N THR A 117 1.29 7.20 -7.38
CA THR A 117 0.98 6.81 -6.00
C THR A 117 -0.33 6.04 -5.91
N THR A 118 -1.39 6.52 -6.57
CA THR A 118 -2.70 5.84 -6.52
C THR A 118 -2.72 4.52 -7.26
N GLU A 119 -2.07 4.42 -8.43
CA GLU A 119 -1.98 3.15 -9.17
C GLU A 119 -1.04 2.15 -8.49
N GLU A 120 -0.03 2.60 -7.74
CA GLU A 120 0.79 1.74 -6.88
C GLU A 120 -0.06 1.09 -5.79
N VAL A 121 -0.74 1.90 -4.97
CA VAL A 121 -1.54 1.39 -3.85
C VAL A 121 -2.72 0.53 -4.34
N LYS A 122 -3.41 0.97 -5.39
CA LYS A 122 -4.51 0.22 -6.03
C LYS A 122 -4.02 -1.09 -6.64
N GLY A 123 -2.85 -1.08 -7.28
CA GLY A 123 -2.22 -2.27 -7.82
C GLY A 123 -1.96 -3.29 -6.72
N LYS A 124 -1.33 -2.86 -5.61
CA LYS A 124 -1.04 -3.69 -4.45
C LYS A 124 -2.30 -4.25 -3.79
N TRP A 125 -3.36 -3.45 -3.69
CA TRP A 125 -4.66 -3.91 -3.23
C TRP A 125 -5.21 -5.07 -4.09
N MET A 126 -5.37 -4.84 -5.40
CA MET A 126 -5.98 -5.83 -6.29
C MET A 126 -5.11 -7.07 -6.47
N GLY A 127 -3.80 -6.89 -6.63
CA GLY A 127 -2.85 -7.97 -6.85
C GLY A 127 -2.76 -8.90 -5.63
N SER A 128 -2.74 -8.34 -4.42
CA SER A 128 -2.65 -9.14 -3.20
C SER A 128 -3.94 -9.92 -2.92
N ILE A 129 -5.10 -9.33 -3.20
CA ILE A 129 -6.38 -10.06 -3.19
C ILE A 129 -6.33 -11.21 -4.19
N ALA A 130 -5.90 -10.97 -5.43
CA ALA A 130 -5.80 -12.02 -6.44
C ALA A 130 -4.88 -13.18 -6.01
N CYS A 131 -3.80 -12.86 -5.30
CA CYS A 131 -2.89 -13.85 -4.71
C CYS A 131 -3.56 -14.65 -3.60
N TYR A 132 -4.22 -14.00 -2.65
CA TYR A 132 -4.90 -14.69 -1.56
C TYR A 132 -6.06 -15.57 -2.06
N GLU A 133 -6.88 -15.05 -2.97
CA GLU A 133 -7.95 -15.79 -3.64
C GLU A 133 -7.40 -17.02 -4.39
N ARG A 134 -6.18 -16.93 -4.95
CA ARG A 134 -5.50 -18.08 -5.57
C ARG A 134 -5.10 -19.12 -4.54
N ILE A 135 -4.64 -18.72 -3.35
CA ILE A 135 -4.35 -19.62 -2.23
C ILE A 135 -5.62 -20.38 -1.84
N LEU A 136 -6.74 -19.68 -1.64
CA LEU A 136 -8.03 -20.31 -1.30
C LEU A 136 -8.44 -21.37 -2.34
N ARG A 137 -8.34 -21.03 -3.63
CA ARG A 137 -8.62 -21.99 -4.72
C ARG A 137 -7.71 -23.21 -4.69
N ILE A 138 -6.41 -23.04 -4.41
CA ILE A 138 -5.46 -24.16 -4.32
C ILE A 138 -5.80 -25.07 -3.12
N ARG A 139 -6.26 -24.49 -2.01
CA ARG A 139 -6.68 -25.21 -0.81
C ARG A 139 -8.11 -25.76 -0.88
N ASN A 140 -8.85 -25.45 -1.93
CA ASN A 140 -10.27 -25.77 -2.08
C ASN A 140 -11.12 -25.22 -0.91
N GLU A 141 -10.75 -24.04 -0.41
CA GLU A 141 -11.48 -23.32 0.63
C GLU A 141 -12.54 -22.42 -0.02
N ASN A 142 -13.79 -22.55 0.41
CA ASN A 142 -14.91 -21.73 -0.06
C ASN A 142 -15.31 -20.71 1.01
N ILE A 143 -14.47 -19.71 1.19
CA ILE A 143 -14.69 -18.58 2.10
C ILE A 143 -14.67 -17.27 1.32
N TYR A 144 -15.26 -16.22 1.89
CA TYR A 144 -15.32 -14.89 1.29
C TYR A 144 -14.71 -13.88 2.27
N PRO A 145 -13.38 -13.71 2.26
CA PRO A 145 -12.71 -12.87 3.24
C PRO A 145 -13.04 -11.39 3.03
N LYS A 146 -13.04 -10.64 4.14
CA LYS A 146 -12.98 -9.19 4.15
C LYS A 146 -11.52 -8.77 4.14
N TYR A 147 -11.14 -8.01 3.12
CA TYR A 147 -9.78 -7.52 2.96
C TYR A 147 -9.60 -6.15 3.61
N HIS A 148 -8.45 -5.96 4.25
CA HIS A 148 -8.05 -4.72 4.89
C HIS A 148 -6.65 -4.35 4.43
N LEU A 149 -6.46 -3.12 3.92
CA LEU A 149 -5.15 -2.64 3.53
C LEU A 149 -4.53 -1.87 4.68
N VAL A 150 -3.32 -2.25 5.06
CA VAL A 150 -2.52 -1.62 6.10
C VAL A 150 -1.24 -1.12 5.46
N ILE A 151 -1.02 0.20 5.51
CA ILE A 151 0.22 0.84 5.09
C ILE A 151 1.03 1.16 6.34
N VAL A 152 2.25 0.65 6.38
CA VAL A 152 3.19 0.79 7.49
C VAL A 152 4.30 1.73 7.08
N LEU A 153 4.46 2.80 7.84
CA LEU A 153 5.54 3.77 7.71
C LEU A 153 6.57 3.56 8.84
N LYS A 154 7.78 4.10 8.66
CA LYS A 154 8.80 4.07 9.71
C LYS A 154 8.41 4.93 10.89
N ASN A 155 8.90 4.58 12.08
CA ASN A 155 8.61 5.25 13.35
C ASN A 155 9.06 6.72 13.42
N ASP A 156 9.98 7.12 12.55
CA ASP A 156 10.46 8.51 12.43
C ASP A 156 9.49 9.42 11.65
N THR A 157 8.32 8.91 11.26
CA THR A 157 7.30 9.68 10.56
C THR A 157 6.65 10.69 11.49
N ASP A 158 6.59 11.95 11.07
CA ASP A 158 5.96 13.02 11.84
C ASP A 158 4.46 12.69 12.03
N PRO A 159 3.92 12.78 13.25
CA PRO A 159 2.52 12.43 13.51
C PRO A 159 1.50 13.23 12.69
N LYS A 160 1.79 14.49 12.36
CA LYS A 160 0.91 15.31 11.51
C LYS A 160 0.96 14.84 10.06
N GLU A 161 2.14 14.44 9.58
CA GLU A 161 2.29 13.83 8.26
C GLU A 161 1.51 12.51 8.19
N LEU A 162 1.58 11.67 9.23
CA LEU A 162 0.84 10.41 9.31
C LEU A 162 -0.67 10.60 9.16
N ASP A 163 -1.26 11.53 9.91
CA ASP A 163 -2.68 11.86 9.84
C ASP A 163 -3.08 12.43 8.47
N LEU A 164 -2.20 13.24 7.88
CA LEU A 164 -2.42 13.82 6.56
C LEU A 164 -2.37 12.76 5.46
N PHE A 165 -1.39 11.85 5.49
CA PHE A 165 -1.30 10.73 4.56
C PHE A 165 -2.52 9.83 4.65
N LYS A 166 -2.95 9.50 5.87
CA LYS A 166 -4.16 8.72 6.13
C LYS A 166 -5.38 9.37 5.49
N THR A 167 -5.55 10.68 5.68
CA THR A 167 -6.69 11.42 5.13
C THR A 167 -6.65 11.46 3.61
N GLU A 168 -5.51 11.85 3.03
CA GLU A 168 -5.38 12.03 1.59
C GLU A 168 -5.44 10.71 0.84
N LEU A 169 -4.76 9.65 1.29
CA LEU A 169 -4.87 8.34 0.65
C LEU A 169 -6.30 7.80 0.65
N ASN A 170 -7.02 7.88 1.77
CA ASN A 170 -8.41 7.46 1.83
C ASN A 170 -9.32 8.32 0.94
N ASN A 171 -9.05 9.62 0.79
CA ASN A 171 -9.80 10.48 -0.12
C ASN A 171 -9.54 10.12 -1.59
N LYS A 172 -8.28 9.92 -1.97
CA LYS A 172 -7.88 9.62 -3.36
C LYS A 172 -8.30 8.23 -3.82
N LEU A 173 -8.35 7.28 -2.91
CA LEU A 173 -8.68 5.87 -3.18
C LEU A 173 -10.10 5.50 -2.76
N SER A 174 -10.91 6.49 -2.36
CA SER A 174 -12.32 6.30 -2.00
C SER A 174 -13.09 5.60 -3.11
N GLY A 175 -13.79 4.52 -2.75
CA GLY A 175 -14.55 3.69 -3.69
C GLY A 175 -13.70 2.74 -4.55
N MET A 176 -12.36 2.83 -4.51
CA MET A 176 -11.46 1.90 -5.18
C MET A 176 -10.94 0.83 -4.22
N THR A 177 -10.62 1.24 -3.00
CA THR A 177 -10.19 0.36 -1.91
C THR A 177 -11.20 0.41 -0.76
N GLY A 178 -11.09 -0.53 0.17
CA GLY A 178 -11.65 -0.32 1.51
C GLY A 178 -10.94 0.84 2.22
N ARG A 179 -11.38 1.16 3.45
CA ARG A 179 -10.65 2.09 4.31
C ARG A 179 -9.22 1.58 4.50
N ILE A 180 -8.24 2.44 4.21
CA ILE A 180 -6.82 2.15 4.37
C ILE A 180 -6.43 2.54 5.79
N GLU A 181 -5.86 1.59 6.52
CA GLU A 181 -5.19 1.84 7.79
C GLU A 181 -3.77 2.28 7.51
N VAL A 182 -3.34 3.39 8.14
CA VAL A 182 -1.98 3.91 8.02
C VAL A 182 -1.44 4.05 9.43
N LEU A 183 -0.30 3.43 9.68
CA LEU A 183 0.32 3.31 11.00
C LEU A 183 1.84 3.26 10.87
N THR A 184 2.54 3.44 11.99
CA THR A 184 3.98 3.26 12.08
C THR A 184 4.35 1.83 12.51
N THR A 185 5.59 1.39 12.27
CA THR A 185 6.04 0.05 12.66
C THR A 185 5.80 -0.30 14.13
N GLY A 186 5.91 0.69 15.02
CA GLY A 186 5.69 0.54 16.46
C GLY A 186 4.22 0.45 16.87
N GLU A 187 3.30 0.89 16.00
CA GLU A 187 1.85 0.83 16.22
C GLU A 187 1.22 -0.49 15.72
N LEU A 188 1.94 -1.25 14.90
CA LEU A 188 1.55 -2.57 14.38
C LEU A 188 1.58 -3.66 15.46
#